data_AF-A0A8J5AYU8-F1
#
_entry.id   AF-A0A8J5AYU8-F1
#
_cell.length_a   1.000
_cell.length_b   1.000
_cell.length_c   1.000
_cell.angle_alpha   90.00
_cell.angle_beta   90.00
_cell.angle_gamma   90.00
#
_symmetry.space_group_name_H-M   'P 1'
#
loop_
_entity.id
_entity.type
_entity.pdbx_description
1 polymer ?
#
loop_
_entity_poly.entity_id
_entity_poly.type
_entity_poly.pdbx_seq_one_letter_code
_entity_poly.pdbx_strand_id
1 'polypeptide(L)'
;MIADLPEESATLWSIKLPKGVKMADLASQPLEIDGEVQIGSKTYILQTMEGGHNVFVFGKKTSADHLGATRQTISEQLQLIEKVDLPAVKLDKVCVPKPIVGKVNGLHQRWFPTGYGPEDYGMDAIPTEKPKTASKSTKKRSQEDVTTEEPSAKKQKKDKKDKKEKKDKKEKKEKKDKKKSKD
;
A
#
# COMPACT_ATOMS: atom_id res chain seq x y z
N MET A 1 -39.40 -33.01 25.89
CA MET A 1 -39.06 -32.40 27.19
C MET A 1 -37.80 -31.58 27.02
N ILE A 2 -37.97 -30.27 27.23
CA ILE A 2 -36.96 -29.21 27.07
C ILE A 2 -35.93 -29.40 28.19
N ALA A 3 -34.64 -29.25 27.88
CA ALA A 3 -33.63 -29.27 28.93
C ALA A 3 -33.73 -27.94 29.68
N ASP A 4 -34.13 -27.99 30.95
CA ASP A 4 -34.07 -26.85 31.86
C ASP A 4 -32.60 -26.49 32.08
N LEU A 5 -32.17 -25.46 31.35
CA LEU A 5 -31.07 -24.60 31.76
C LEU A 5 -31.58 -23.70 32.89
N PRO A 6 -30.73 -23.28 33.84
CA PRO A 6 -31.18 -22.47 34.98
C PRO A 6 -31.84 -21.18 34.50
N GLU A 7 -33.07 -20.92 34.96
CA GLU A 7 -33.93 -19.77 34.62
C GLU A 7 -33.45 -18.42 35.20
N GLU A 8 -32.26 -18.34 35.79
CA GLU A 8 -31.72 -17.08 36.31
C GLU A 8 -30.76 -16.45 35.31
N SER A 9 -31.29 -15.51 34.50
CA SER A 9 -30.60 -14.46 33.72
C SER A 9 -29.29 -14.82 32.99
N ALA A 10 -29.06 -16.10 32.65
CA ALA A 10 -27.84 -16.53 31.99
C ALA A 10 -27.77 -15.94 30.57
N THR A 11 -26.89 -14.95 30.39
CA THR A 11 -26.61 -14.34 29.09
C THR A 11 -25.63 -15.22 28.31
N LEU A 12 -25.94 -15.45 27.03
CA LEU A 12 -25.04 -16.20 26.15
C LEU A 12 -24.12 -15.21 25.44
N TRP A 13 -22.82 -15.29 25.74
CA TRP A 13 -21.81 -14.50 25.06
C TRP A 13 -20.99 -15.34 24.09
N SER A 14 -20.58 -14.73 22.97
CA SER A 14 -19.70 -15.33 21.99
C SER A 14 -18.44 -14.48 21.85
N ILE A 15 -17.27 -15.05 22.16
CA ILE A 15 -16.00 -14.33 22.11
C ILE A 15 -15.12 -14.93 21.01
N LYS A 16 -14.76 -14.12 20.02
CA LYS A 16 -13.85 -14.49 18.94
C LYS A 16 -12.42 -14.10 19.30
N LEU A 17 -11.54 -15.10 19.34
CA LEU A 17 -10.13 -14.93 19.68
C LEU A 17 -9.22 -15.07 18.46
N PRO A 18 -8.14 -14.29 18.39
CA PRO A 18 -7.09 -14.46 17.39
C PRO A 18 -6.28 -15.74 17.65
N LYS A 19 -5.71 -16.30 16.58
CA LYS A 19 -4.92 -17.53 16.63
C LYS A 19 -3.70 -17.33 17.54
N GLY A 20 -3.50 -18.25 18.48
CA GLY A 20 -2.33 -18.25 19.38
C GLY A 20 -2.57 -17.61 20.75
N VAL A 21 -3.68 -16.89 20.95
CA VAL A 21 -4.06 -16.38 22.28
C VAL A 21 -4.78 -17.48 23.06
N LYS A 22 -4.32 -17.79 24.28
CA LYS A 22 -4.94 -18.79 25.15
C LYS A 22 -5.93 -18.11 26.11
N MET A 23 -7.02 -18.81 26.42
CA MET A 23 -8.02 -18.35 27.40
C MET A 23 -7.44 -18.16 28.81
N ALA A 24 -6.44 -18.96 29.18
CA ALA A 24 -5.77 -18.84 30.48
C ALA A 24 -5.11 -17.46 30.68
N ASP A 25 -4.54 -16.90 29.61
CA ASP A 25 -3.85 -15.61 29.67
C ASP A 25 -4.87 -14.46 29.81
N LEU A 26 -6.04 -14.60 29.18
CA LEU A 26 -7.16 -13.67 29.27
C LEU A 26 -7.82 -13.65 30.65
N ALA A 27 -7.85 -14.79 31.35
CA ALA A 27 -8.44 -14.89 32.68
C ALA A 27 -7.66 -14.13 33.76
N SER A 28 -6.41 -13.76 33.48
CA SER A 28 -5.53 -13.06 34.43
C SER A 28 -5.79 -11.55 34.54
N GLN A 29 -6.52 -10.97 33.59
CA GLN A 29 -6.77 -9.53 33.51
C GLN A 29 -8.27 -9.23 33.43
N PRO A 30 -8.74 -8.12 34.02
CA PRO A 30 -10.11 -7.67 33.83
C PRO A 30 -10.33 -7.29 32.36
N LEU A 31 -11.35 -7.90 31.74
CA LEU A 31 -11.74 -7.63 30.36
C LEU A 31 -12.84 -6.56 30.37
N GLU A 32 -12.46 -5.34 30.03
CA GLU A 32 -13.40 -4.24 29.81
C GLU A 32 -13.76 -4.14 28.32
N ILE A 33 -15.03 -3.84 28.03
CA ILE A 33 -15.51 -3.58 26.67
C ILE A 33 -14.85 -2.29 26.18
N ASP A 34 -14.25 -2.34 24.99
CA ASP A 34 -13.38 -1.29 24.42
C ASP A 34 -12.08 -1.01 25.22
N GLY A 35 -11.77 -1.84 26.21
CA GLY A 35 -10.53 -1.78 26.97
C GLY A 35 -9.32 -2.33 26.20
N GLU A 36 -8.14 -1.83 26.56
CA GLU A 36 -6.86 -2.35 26.06
C GLU A 36 -6.31 -3.44 26.99
N VAL A 37 -6.00 -4.59 26.40
CA VAL A 37 -5.47 -5.76 27.10
C VAL A 37 -4.10 -6.10 26.52
N GLN A 38 -3.08 -6.18 27.38
CA GLN A 38 -1.74 -6.57 26.96
C GLN A 38 -1.50 -8.05 27.24
N ILE A 39 -1.33 -8.82 26.17
CA ILE A 39 -1.03 -10.26 26.24
C ILE A 39 0.36 -10.46 25.63
N GLY A 40 1.35 -10.70 26.51
CA GLY A 40 2.76 -10.81 26.10
C GLY A 40 3.30 -9.50 25.54
N SER A 41 3.75 -9.51 24.29
CA SER A 41 4.30 -8.33 23.60
C SER A 41 3.29 -7.61 22.69
N LYS A 42 2.03 -8.04 22.69
CA LYS A 42 1.00 -7.55 21.78
C LYS A 42 -0.13 -6.92 22.57
N THR A 43 -0.63 -5.81 22.04
CA THR A 43 -1.80 -5.12 22.58
C THR A 43 -3.03 -5.57 21.82
N TYR A 44 -4.10 -5.85 22.54
CA TYR A 44 -5.39 -6.23 21.97
C TYR A 44 -6.48 -5.29 22.49
N ILE A 45 -7.53 -5.09 21.69
CA ILE A 45 -8.75 -4.38 22.07
C ILE A 45 -9.92 -5.36 21.95
N LEU A 46 -10.79 -5.36 22.95
CA LEU A 46 -12.04 -6.10 22.93
C LEU A 46 -13.14 -5.21 22.34
N GLN A 47 -13.65 -5.55 21.16
CA GLN A 47 -14.73 -4.80 20.51
C GLN A 47 -16.03 -5.60 20.50
N THR A 48 -17.14 -4.91 20.74
CA THR A 48 -18.48 -5.46 20.55
C THR A 48 -18.83 -5.47 19.08
N MET A 49 -19.25 -6.64 18.59
CA MET A 49 -19.77 -6.82 17.25
C MET A 49 -21.28 -6.56 17.29
N GLU A 50 -21.74 -5.54 16.56
CA GLU A 50 -23.17 -5.28 16.43
C GLU A 50 -23.82 -6.33 15.51
N GLY A 51 -24.74 -7.11 16.08
CA GLY A 51 -25.48 -8.13 15.34
C GLY A 51 -26.02 -9.22 16.26
N GLY A 52 -27.32 -9.16 16.56
CA GLY A 52 -28.00 -10.24 17.27
C GLY A 52 -28.14 -11.46 16.35
N HIS A 53 -27.25 -12.44 16.52
CA HIS A 53 -27.29 -13.66 15.73
C HIS A 53 -27.95 -14.81 16.51
N ASN A 54 -28.90 -15.48 15.85
CA ASN A 54 -29.38 -16.77 16.30
C ASN A 54 -28.33 -17.82 15.95
N VAL A 55 -27.85 -18.56 16.95
CA VAL A 55 -26.89 -19.66 16.77
C VAL A 55 -27.46 -20.95 17.33
N PHE A 56 -27.00 -22.06 16.77
CA PHE A 56 -27.21 -23.37 17.34
C PHE A 56 -26.01 -23.71 18.21
N VAL A 57 -26.25 -23.82 19.52
CA VAL A 57 -25.26 -24.25 20.48
C VAL A 57 -25.37 -25.76 20.61
N PHE A 58 -24.26 -26.45 20.41
CA PHE A 58 -24.17 -27.90 20.52
C PHE A 58 -23.53 -28.26 21.85
N GLY A 59 -24.29 -28.87 22.75
CA GLY A 59 -23.83 -29.27 24.08
C GLY A 59 -24.01 -30.76 24.30
N LYS A 60 -23.14 -31.35 25.14
CA LYS A 60 -23.32 -32.73 25.58
C LYS A 60 -24.50 -32.79 26.55
N LYS A 61 -25.56 -33.51 26.18
CA LYS A 61 -26.64 -33.84 27.12
C LYS A 61 -26.15 -34.99 27.99
N THR A 62 -26.25 -34.82 29.31
CA THR A 62 -25.97 -35.77 30.40
C THR A 62 -25.73 -37.21 29.92
N SER A 63 -24.47 -37.60 29.76
CA SER A 63 -23.97 -38.94 29.36
C SER A 63 -24.26 -39.49 27.95
N ALA A 64 -24.86 -38.74 27.04
CA ALA A 64 -25.05 -39.21 25.66
C ALA A 64 -23.78 -39.00 24.80
N ASP A 65 -23.53 -39.92 23.85
CA ASP A 65 -22.42 -39.85 22.88
C ASP A 65 -22.69 -38.86 21.72
N HIS A 66 -23.86 -38.23 21.72
CA HIS A 66 -24.29 -37.26 20.71
C HIS A 66 -24.48 -35.87 21.33
N LEU A 67 -24.17 -34.85 20.52
CA LEU A 67 -24.40 -33.45 20.89
C LEU A 67 -25.86 -33.08 20.61
N GLY A 68 -26.51 -32.49 21.60
CA GLY A 68 -27.84 -31.88 21.42
C GLY A 68 -27.69 -30.47 20.85
N ALA A 69 -28.47 -30.15 19.82
CA ALA A 69 -28.55 -28.80 19.26
C ALA A 69 -29.65 -28.00 19.95
N THR A 70 -29.29 -26.87 20.56
CA THR A 70 -30.25 -25.91 21.11
C THR A 70 -30.10 -24.60 20.36
N ARG A 71 -31.21 -24.06 19.84
CA ARG A 71 -31.22 -22.73 19.24
C ARG A 71 -31.23 -21.69 20.36
N GLN A 72 -30.25 -20.81 20.39
CA GLN A 72 -30.13 -19.73 21.35
C GLN A 72 -29.75 -18.43 20.65
N THR A 73 -30.14 -17.31 21.24
CA THR A 73 -29.75 -15.97 20.78
C THR A 73 -28.53 -15.54 21.57
N ILE A 74 -27.48 -15.11 20.88
CA ILE A 74 -26.32 -14.49 21.54
C ILE A 74 -26.74 -13.11 22.04
N SER A 75 -26.52 -12.86 23.34
CA SER A 75 -26.74 -11.56 23.97
C SER A 75 -25.68 -10.57 23.53
N GLU A 76 -24.41 -10.97 23.56
CA GLU A 76 -23.28 -10.13 23.16
C GLU A 76 -22.23 -10.93 22.38
N GLN A 77 -21.76 -10.36 21.28
CA GLN A 77 -20.68 -10.93 20.51
C GLN A 77 -19.47 -10.02 20.63
N LEU A 78 -18.38 -10.55 21.17
CA LEU A 78 -17.14 -9.83 21.43
C LEU A 78 -16.06 -10.36 20.49
N GLN A 79 -15.21 -9.47 19.99
CA GLN A 79 -14.06 -9.83 19.18
C GLN A 79 -12.80 -9.19 19.74
N LEU A 80 -11.79 -10.03 20.00
CA LEU A 80 -10.47 -9.55 20.39
C LEU A 80 -9.65 -9.24 19.13
N ILE A 81 -9.23 -7.99 18.98
CA ILE A 81 -8.51 -7.49 17.80
C ILE A 81 -7.12 -7.02 18.22
N GLU A 82 -6.10 -7.40 17.47
CA GLU A 82 -4.74 -6.91 17.69
C GLU A 82 -4.65 -5.42 17.34
N LYS A 83 -4.29 -4.59 18.33
CA LYS A 83 -4.00 -3.18 18.14
C LYS A 83 -2.53 -3.04 17.77
N VAL A 84 -2.28 -2.59 16.55
CA VAL A 84 -0.93 -2.28 16.07
C VAL A 84 -0.70 -0.79 16.20
N ASP A 85 0.32 -0.40 16.96
CA ASP A 85 0.75 1.00 17.03
C ASP A 85 1.52 1.38 15.77
N LEU A 86 1.11 2.47 15.13
CA LEU A 86 1.75 2.96 13.91
C LEU A 86 2.71 4.10 14.27
N PRO A 87 3.99 3.99 13.91
CA PRO A 87 4.96 5.01 14.29
C PRO A 87 4.62 6.34 13.63
N ALA A 88 4.67 7.41 14.42
CA ALA A 88 4.44 8.77 13.91
C ALA A 88 5.46 9.15 12.83
N VAL A 89 4.96 9.70 11.72
CA VAL A 89 5.81 10.15 10.61
C VAL A 89 6.54 11.42 11.00
N LYS A 90 7.88 11.39 10.95
CA LYS A 90 8.73 12.56 11.20
C LYS A 90 8.73 13.47 9.98
N LEU A 91 7.76 14.38 9.92
CA LEU A 91 7.55 15.30 8.79
C LEU A 91 8.80 16.11 8.42
N ASP A 92 9.60 16.51 9.41
CA ASP A 92 10.83 17.29 9.19
C ASP A 92 11.88 16.57 8.34
N LYS A 93 11.90 15.23 8.39
CA LYS A 93 12.83 14.43 7.57
C LYS A 93 12.29 14.15 6.18
N VAL A 94 10.96 14.12 6.04
CA VAL A 94 10.27 13.74 4.80
C VAL A 94 10.06 14.96 3.91
N CYS A 95 9.74 16.11 4.51
CA CYS A 95 9.55 17.36 3.80
C CYS A 95 10.89 18.09 3.62
N VAL A 96 11.70 17.59 2.70
CA VAL A 96 12.94 18.28 2.31
C VAL A 96 12.60 19.33 1.26
N PRO A 97 12.99 20.61 1.44
CA PRO A 97 12.83 21.62 0.41
C PRO A 97 13.45 21.18 -0.91
N LYS A 98 12.81 21.52 -2.02
CA LYS A 98 13.32 21.18 -3.35
C LYS A 98 14.75 21.70 -3.48
N PRO A 99 15.74 20.84 -3.75
CA PRO A 99 17.12 21.29 -3.85
C PRO A 99 17.24 22.26 -5.03
N ILE A 100 17.99 23.34 -4.81
CA ILE A 100 18.32 24.28 -5.88
C ILE A 100 19.09 23.53 -6.94
N VAL A 101 18.72 23.71 -8.21
CA VAL A 101 19.42 23.08 -9.34
C VAL A 101 20.88 23.53 -9.31
N GLY A 102 21.80 22.55 -9.27
CA GLY A 102 23.23 22.84 -9.30
C GLY A 102 23.59 23.62 -10.57
N LYS A 103 24.25 24.77 -10.40
CA LYS A 103 24.77 25.53 -11.53
C LYS A 103 25.93 24.76 -12.14
N VAL A 104 25.95 24.67 -13.46
CA VAL A 104 27.09 24.11 -14.19
C VAL A 104 28.19 25.17 -14.21
N ASN A 105 29.32 24.86 -13.59
CA ASN A 105 30.50 25.73 -13.63
C ASN A 105 31.20 25.60 -15.00
N GLY A 106 31.85 26.68 -15.44
CA GLY A 106 32.57 26.69 -16.73
C GLY A 106 31.70 26.93 -17.96
N LEU A 107 30.46 27.41 -17.78
CA LEU A 107 29.65 27.89 -18.91
C LEU A 107 30.29 29.18 -19.47
N HIS A 108 30.70 29.13 -20.72
CA HIS A 108 31.35 30.23 -21.43
C HIS A 108 30.69 30.41 -22.82
N GLN A 109 31.00 31.52 -23.49
CA GLN A 109 30.48 31.81 -24.81
C GLN A 109 31.03 30.79 -25.82
N ARG A 110 30.13 30.00 -26.43
CA ARG A 110 30.50 28.97 -27.43
C ARG A 110 30.27 29.39 -28.87
N TRP A 111 29.47 30.43 -29.09
CA TRP A 111 29.09 30.89 -30.41
C TRP A 111 29.57 32.33 -30.62
N PHE A 112 30.14 32.56 -31.80
CA PHE A 112 30.63 33.84 -32.27
C PHE A 112 30.09 34.09 -33.68
N PRO A 113 29.77 35.35 -34.05
CA PRO A 113 29.44 35.70 -35.44
C PRO A 113 30.59 35.38 -36.39
N THR A 114 30.29 35.20 -37.67
CA THR A 114 31.31 34.89 -38.69
C THR A 114 32.34 36.01 -38.78
N GLY A 115 33.63 35.68 -38.64
CA GLY A 115 34.72 36.65 -38.65
C GLY A 115 35.15 37.15 -37.27
N TYR A 116 34.49 36.73 -36.19
CA TYR A 116 34.91 36.97 -34.82
C TYR A 116 35.22 35.64 -34.11
N GLY A 117 36.21 35.65 -33.21
CA GLY A 117 36.66 34.49 -32.46
C GLY A 117 36.68 34.72 -30.94
N PRO A 118 37.09 33.70 -30.16
CA PRO A 118 37.26 33.82 -28.71
C PRO A 118 38.21 34.95 -28.30
N GLU A 119 39.24 35.19 -29.11
CA GLU A 119 40.27 36.21 -28.89
C GLU A 119 39.69 37.64 -28.87
N ASP A 120 38.72 37.93 -29.75
CA ASP A 120 38.07 39.23 -29.84
C ASP A 120 37.21 39.57 -28.61
N TYR A 121 36.85 38.56 -27.82
CA TYR A 121 36.05 38.69 -26.60
C TYR A 121 36.87 38.44 -25.32
N GLY A 122 38.20 38.42 -25.41
CA GLY A 122 39.10 38.19 -24.27
C GLY A 122 38.96 36.80 -23.65
N MET A 123 38.53 35.81 -24.44
CA MET A 123 38.36 34.40 -24.05
C MET A 123 39.59 33.57 -24.48
N ASP A 124 40.79 34.08 -24.22
CA ASP A 124 42.07 33.52 -24.74
C ASP A 124 42.49 32.19 -24.09
N ALA A 125 41.82 31.78 -23.02
CA ALA A 125 41.99 30.47 -22.43
C ALA A 125 40.73 30.10 -21.66
N ILE A 126 39.84 29.31 -22.27
CA ILE A 126 38.86 28.56 -21.50
C ILE A 126 39.68 27.63 -20.60
N PRO A 127 39.69 27.80 -19.26
CA PRO A 127 40.32 26.82 -18.41
C PRO A 127 39.50 25.55 -18.60
N THR A 128 40.07 24.57 -19.29
CA THR A 128 39.63 23.19 -19.18
C THR A 128 39.99 22.78 -17.76
N GLU A 129 39.15 23.16 -16.80
CA GLU A 129 39.19 22.57 -15.48
C GLU A 129 38.85 21.09 -15.66
N LYS A 130 39.90 20.30 -15.92
CA LYS A 130 39.89 18.88 -15.61
C LYS A 130 39.43 18.78 -14.15
N PRO A 131 38.43 17.95 -13.83
CA PRO A 131 37.91 17.87 -12.48
C PRO A 131 39.06 17.49 -11.54
N LYS A 132 39.47 18.44 -10.69
CA LYS A 132 40.45 18.17 -9.63
C LYS A 132 39.87 17.11 -8.72
N THR A 133 40.49 15.94 -8.77
CA THR A 133 40.38 14.91 -7.76
C THR A 133 40.76 15.47 -6.39
N ALA A 134 39.77 15.42 -5.49
CA ALA A 134 39.84 15.22 -4.03
C ALA A 134 40.41 16.33 -3.10
N SER A 135 39.54 16.86 -2.23
CA SER A 135 39.61 16.57 -0.78
C SER A 135 38.33 16.98 0.00
N LYS A 136 37.51 15.97 0.31
CA LYS A 136 36.82 15.72 1.59
C LYS A 136 35.89 16.81 2.19
N SER A 137 34.62 16.75 1.81
CA SER A 137 33.52 16.78 2.80
C SER A 137 32.47 15.73 2.43
N THR A 138 31.98 15.08 3.47
CA THR A 138 31.58 13.68 3.46
C THR A 138 30.07 13.54 3.37
N LYS A 139 29.52 12.99 2.28
CA LYS A 139 28.44 11.99 2.38
C LYS A 139 28.25 11.22 1.08
N LYS A 140 28.49 9.92 1.17
CA LYS A 140 28.34 8.90 0.12
C LYS A 140 26.97 8.99 -0.55
N ARG A 141 27.02 9.02 -1.88
CA ARG A 141 25.99 8.47 -2.75
C ARG A 141 26.09 6.94 -2.62
N SER A 142 25.21 6.33 -1.83
CA SER A 142 25.03 4.88 -1.84
C SER A 142 24.22 4.52 -3.07
N GLN A 143 24.91 4.16 -4.14
CA GLN A 143 24.36 3.34 -5.19
C GLN A 143 24.74 1.91 -4.79
N GLU A 144 23.86 1.24 -4.05
CA GLU A 144 23.94 -0.21 -3.90
C GLU A 144 23.53 -0.82 -5.24
N ASP A 145 24.53 -1.44 -5.85
CA ASP A 145 24.38 -2.45 -6.88
C ASP A 145 23.67 -3.65 -6.22
N VAL A 146 22.39 -3.85 -6.54
CA VAL A 146 21.73 -5.13 -6.30
C VAL A 146 21.83 -5.91 -7.60
N THR A 147 22.89 -6.73 -7.70
CA THR A 147 22.91 -7.90 -8.58
C THR A 147 21.86 -8.90 -8.10
N THR A 148 20.84 -9.13 -8.92
CA THR A 148 20.13 -10.41 -8.98
C THR A 148 20.02 -10.82 -10.44
N GLU A 149 20.40 -12.07 -10.69
CA GLU A 149 20.47 -12.77 -11.98
C GLU A 149 19.13 -12.80 -12.74
N GLU A 150 19.23 -12.61 -14.08
CA GLU A 150 18.41 -13.13 -15.21
C GLU A 150 16.85 -13.13 -15.22
N PRO A 151 16.16 -13.29 -16.38
CA PRO A 151 16.63 -13.44 -17.77
C PRO A 151 15.99 -12.45 -18.78
N SER A 152 16.48 -12.55 -20.01
CA SER A 152 16.04 -11.81 -21.20
C SER A 152 14.52 -11.82 -21.44
N ALA A 153 13.95 -10.66 -21.76
CA ALA A 153 12.63 -10.55 -22.40
C ALA A 153 12.72 -9.67 -23.65
N LYS A 154 12.73 -10.36 -24.80
CA LYS A 154 12.53 -9.82 -26.14
C LYS A 154 11.15 -9.17 -26.28
N LYS A 155 11.07 -8.23 -27.24
CA LYS A 155 9.88 -7.70 -27.94
C LYS A 155 9.05 -6.65 -27.19
N GLN A 156 9.04 -5.42 -27.71
CA GLN A 156 7.91 -4.86 -28.49
C GLN A 156 8.11 -3.35 -28.69
N LYS A 157 8.51 -2.96 -29.91
CA LYS A 157 8.40 -1.56 -30.36
C LYS A 157 7.97 -1.54 -31.83
N LYS A 158 6.69 -1.85 -32.06
CA LYS A 158 6.02 -1.66 -33.35
C LYS A 158 4.56 -1.28 -33.13
N ASP A 159 4.31 -0.11 -32.56
CA ASP A 159 2.93 0.40 -32.44
C ASP A 159 2.85 1.94 -32.44
N LYS A 160 3.38 2.54 -33.52
CA LYS A 160 3.17 3.97 -33.80
C LYS A 160 2.86 4.24 -35.28
N LYS A 161 2.29 3.26 -35.98
CA LYS A 161 1.86 3.38 -37.39
C LYS A 161 0.35 3.14 -37.60
N ASP A 162 -0.37 2.55 -36.63
CA ASP A 162 -1.76 2.10 -36.83
C ASP A 162 -2.86 3.14 -36.51
N LYS A 163 -2.52 4.28 -35.88
CA LYS A 163 -3.53 5.30 -35.54
C LYS A 163 -3.87 6.28 -36.69
N LYS A 164 -3.13 6.23 -37.81
CA LYS A 164 -3.35 7.12 -38.96
C LYS A 164 -4.25 6.48 -40.05
N GLU A 165 -4.31 5.15 -40.16
CA GLU A 165 -5.14 4.48 -41.18
C GLU A 165 -6.61 4.28 -40.78
N LYS A 166 -6.93 4.24 -39.48
CA LYS A 166 -8.33 4.02 -39.03
C LYS A 166 -9.23 5.27 -39.16
N LYS A 167 -8.64 6.47 -39.33
CA LYS A 167 -9.39 7.72 -39.53
C LYS A 167 -9.81 7.90 -41.00
N ASP A 168 -8.97 7.50 -41.94
CA ASP A 168 -9.21 7.66 -43.38
C ASP A 168 -10.28 6.70 -43.94
N LYS A 169 -10.39 5.48 -43.38
CA LYS A 169 -11.38 4.48 -43.83
C LYS A 169 -12.81 4.79 -43.37
N LYS A 170 -12.99 5.65 -42.35
CA LYS A 170 -14.33 6.07 -41.86
C LYS A 170 -14.94 7.16 -42.75
N GLU A 171 -14.14 8.12 -43.23
CA GLU A 171 -14.61 9.18 -44.13
C GLU A 171 -14.95 8.70 -45.55
N LYS A 172 -14.28 7.65 -46.05
CA LYS A 172 -14.58 7.12 -47.39
C LYS A 172 -15.87 6.28 -47.44
N LYS A 173 -16.36 5.79 -46.29
CA LYS A 173 -17.62 5.03 -46.22
C LYS A 173 -18.85 5.95 -46.18
N GLU A 174 -18.77 7.10 -45.50
CA GLU A 174 -19.89 8.08 -45.44
C GLU A 174 -20.15 8.80 -46.77
N LYS A 175 -19.14 9.05 -47.60
CA LYS A 175 -19.34 9.66 -48.92
C LYS A 175 -19.98 8.71 -49.96
N LYS A 176 -19.90 7.39 -49.77
CA LYS A 176 -20.47 6.42 -50.71
C LYS A 176 -21.96 6.14 -50.45
N ASP A 177 -22.40 6.28 -49.19
CA ASP A 177 -23.81 6.13 -48.80
C ASP A 177 -24.68 7.34 -49.22
N LYS A 178 -24.15 8.58 -49.10
CA LYS A 178 -24.89 9.78 -49.53
C LYS A 178 -25.13 9.90 -51.05
N LYS A 179 -24.42 9.13 -51.88
CA LYS A 179 -24.58 9.13 -53.34
C LYS A 179 -25.58 8.06 -53.83
N LYS A 180 -26.04 7.16 -52.95
CA LYS A 180 -27.04 6.12 -53.28
C LYS A 180 -28.46 6.47 -52.83
N SER A 181 -28.66 7.54 -52.07
CA SER A 181 -29.97 7.95 -51.55
C SER A 181 -30.56 9.15 -52.30
N LYS A 182 -30.12 9.42 -53.53
CA LYS A 182 -30.59 10.57 -54.32
C LYS A 182 -30.73 10.27 -55.82
N ASP A 183 -31.07 9.02 -56.13
CA ASP A 183 -31.66 8.57 -57.39
C ASP A 183 -32.92 7.78 -57.03
#